data_AF-A0AAE7NP42-F1
#
_entry.id   AF-A0AAE7NP42-F1
#
_cell.length_a   1.000
_cell.length_b   1.000
_cell.length_c   1.000
_cell.angle_alpha   90.00
_cell.angle_beta   90.00
_cell.angle_gamma   90.00
#
_symmetry.space_group_name_H-M   'P 1'
#
loop_
_entity.id
_entity.type
_entity.pdbx_description
1 polymer ?
#
loop_
_entity_poly.entity_id
_entity_poly.type
_entity_poly.pdbx_seq_one_letter_code
_entity_poly.pdbx_strand_id
1 'polypeptide(L)' 'MIRNFLAAVQFGPLAITLFVAIAGAVVALIGGFAGWDGVTDFGKLAAGGGALGFFGWLFLPIILRSI' A
#
# COMPACT_ATOMS: atom_id res chain seq x y z
N MET A 1 -23.47 -13.80 -5.54
CA MET A 1 -23.18 -12.69 -4.60
C MET A 1 -22.01 -13.01 -3.67
N ILE A 2 -21.98 -14.17 -3.01
CA ILE A 2 -20.87 -14.56 -2.10
C ILE A 2 -19.48 -14.51 -2.75
N ARG A 3 -19.35 -14.97 -4.01
CA ARG A 3 -18.08 -14.97 -4.76
C ARG A 3 -17.50 -13.57 -4.98
N ASN A 4 -18.36 -12.59 -5.27
CA ASN A 4 -17.93 -11.20 -5.48
C ASN A 4 -17.50 -10.56 -4.17
N PHE A 5 -18.18 -10.90 -3.07
CA PHE A 5 -17.80 -10.46 -1.73
C PHE A 5 -16.43 -11.04 -1.32
N LEU A 6 -16.21 -12.34 -1.55
CA LEU A 6 -14.90 -12.97 -1.30
C LEU A 6 -13.79 -12.37 -2.15
N ALA A 7 -14.07 -12.07 -3.44
CA ALA A 7 -13.13 -11.36 -4.29
C ALA A 7 -12.81 -9.95 -3.76
N ALA A 8 -13.82 -9.21 -3.28
CA ALA A 8 -13.60 -7.89 -2.69
C ALA A 8 -12.76 -7.95 -1.40
N VAL A 9 -12.95 -8.97 -0.57
CA VAL A 9 -12.11 -9.18 0.63
C VAL A 9 -10.69 -9.55 0.26
N GLN A 10 -10.50 -10.30 -0.82
CA GLN A 10 -9.17 -10.70 -1.30
C GLN A 10 -8.41 -9.57 -1.98
N PHE A 11 -9.07 -8.78 -2.84
CA PHE A 11 -8.44 -7.74 -3.65
C PHE A 11 -8.57 -6.33 -3.08
N GLY A 12 -9.53 -6.08 -2.19
CA GLY A 12 -9.75 -4.79 -1.56
C GLY A 12 -8.52 -4.30 -0.78
N PRO A 13 -7.93 -5.13 0.10
CA PRO A 13 -6.70 -4.76 0.80
C PRO A 13 -5.54 -4.46 -0.15
N LEU A 14 -5.40 -5.17 -1.26
CA LEU A 14 -4.39 -4.88 -2.29
C LEU A 14 -4.63 -3.51 -2.93
N ALA A 15 -5.87 -3.19 -3.28
CA ALA A 15 -6.21 -1.91 -3.87
C ALA A 15 -5.93 -0.74 -2.91
N ILE A 16 -6.29 -0.88 -1.62
CA ILE A 16 -6.06 0.14 -0.59
C ILE A 16 -4.57 0.35 -0.37
N THR A 17 -3.81 -0.72 -0.17
CA THR A 17 -2.37 -0.65 0.10
C THR A 17 -1.59 -0.10 -1.08
N LEU A 18 -1.96 -0.48 -2.31
CA LEU A 18 -1.39 0.08 -3.53
C LEU A 18 -1.72 1.57 -3.69
N PHE A 19 -2.96 1.96 -3.40
CA PHE A 19 -3.36 3.37 -3.44
C PHE A 19 -2.56 4.21 -2.45
N VAL A 20 -2.41 3.73 -1.20
CA VAL A 20 -1.59 4.40 -0.18
C VAL A 20 -0.13 4.48 -0.62
N ALA A 21 0.41 3.44 -1.26
CA ALA A 21 1.78 3.44 -1.77
C ALA A 21 2.00 4.56 -2.80
N ILE A 22 1.10 4.66 -3.77
CA ILE A 22 1.17 5.65 -4.86
C ILE A 22 0.91 7.07 -4.31
N ALA A 23 -0.13 7.25 -3.50
CA ALA A 23 -0.46 8.54 -2.91
C ALA A 23 0.67 9.06 -2.02
N GLY A 24 1.27 8.20 -1.20
CA GLY A 24 2.45 8.54 -0.40
C GLY A 24 3.64 8.98 -1.25
N ALA A 25 3.92 8.29 -2.36
CA ALA A 25 5.00 8.66 -3.27
C ALA A 25 4.76 10.03 -3.94
N VAL A 26 3.52 10.34 -4.32
CA VAL A 26 3.14 11.66 -4.85
C VAL A 26 3.33 12.74 -3.79
N VAL A 27 2.88 12.51 -2.55
CA VAL A 27 3.09 13.45 -1.44
C VAL A 27 4.59 13.68 -1.19
N ALA A 28 5.40 12.62 -1.23
CA ALA A 28 6.85 12.73 -1.06
C ALA A 28 7.51 13.59 -2.14
N LEU A 29 7.10 13.40 -3.40
CA LEU A 29 7.58 14.19 -4.54
C LEU A 29 7.20 15.67 -4.39
N ILE A 30 5.94 15.96 -4.04
CA ILE A 30 5.48 17.34 -3.83
C ILE A 30 6.26 17.99 -2.68
N GLY A 31 6.43 17.28 -1.56
CA GLY A 31 7.23 17.75 -0.43
C GLY A 31 8.67 18.06 -0.84
N GLY A 32 9.30 17.19 -1.64
CA GLY A 32 10.67 17.37 -2.12
C GLY A 32 10.82 18.57 -3.05
N PHE A 33 9.85 18.80 -3.95
CA PHE A 33 9.85 19.98 -4.82
C PHE A 33 9.60 21.29 -4.05
N ALA A 34 8.82 21.25 -2.98
CA ALA A 34 8.53 22.40 -2.13
C ALA A 34 9.61 22.67 -1.05
N GLY A 35 10.58 21.78 -0.87
CA GLY A 35 11.57 21.87 0.21
C GLY A 35 10.99 21.60 1.60
N TRP A 36 9.89 20.85 1.68
CA TRP A 36 9.22 20.49 2.94
C TRP A 36 9.66 19.10 3.38
N ASP A 37 10.75 19.04 4.16
CA ASP A 37 11.34 17.78 4.60
C ASP A 37 10.34 16.89 5.36
N GLY A 38 9.53 17.47 6.25
CA GLY A 38 8.51 16.72 7.00
C GLY A 38 7.44 16.09 6.12
N VAL A 39 7.03 16.76 5.04
CA VAL A 39 6.04 16.22 4.07
C VAL A 39 6.67 15.13 3.21
N THR A 40 7.94 15.33 2.84
CA THR A 40 8.74 14.36 2.09
C THR A 40 8.87 13.05 2.86
N ASP A 41 9.26 13.13 4.13
CA ASP A 41 9.48 11.94 4.97
C ASP A 41 8.17 11.24 5.32
N PHE A 42 7.10 11.99 5.58
CA PHE A 42 5.76 11.42 5.75
C PHE A 42 5.31 10.68 4.48
N GLY A 43 5.49 11.28 3.30
CA GLY A 43 5.15 10.66 2.03
C GLY A 43 5.94 9.38 1.78
N LYS A 44 7.25 9.35 2.08
CA LYS A 44 8.08 8.14 1.98
C LYS A 44 7.61 7.04 2.93
N LEU A 45 7.26 7.39 4.17
CA LEU A 45 6.71 6.45 5.15
C LEU A 45 5.38 5.87 4.69
N ALA A 46 4.46 6.69 4.19
CA ALA A 46 3.19 6.25 3.64
C ALA A 46 3.40 5.36 2.40
N ALA A 47 4.32 5.72 1.51
CA ALA A 47 4.66 4.94 0.33
C ALA A 47 5.20 3.56 0.71
N GLY A 48 6.16 3.51 1.63
CA GLY A 48 6.76 2.29 2.15
C GLY A 48 5.75 1.41 2.89
N GLY A 49 4.91 2.01 3.75
CA GLY A 49 3.85 1.30 4.46
C GLY A 49 2.80 0.70 3.51
N GLY A 50 2.40 1.45 2.48
CA GLY A 50 1.52 0.94 1.43
C GLY A 50 2.14 -0.22 0.66
N ALA A 51 3.41 -0.10 0.27
CA ALA A 51 4.12 -1.18 -0.44
C ALA A 51 4.27 -2.44 0.43
N LEU A 52 4.65 -2.29 1.71
CA LEU A 52 4.74 -3.40 2.65
C LEU A 52 3.38 -4.09 2.86
N GLY A 53 2.31 -3.31 3.00
CA GLY A 53 0.95 -3.85 3.09
C GLY A 53 0.54 -4.62 1.83
N PHE A 54 0.89 -4.09 0.65
CA PHE A 54 0.60 -4.73 -0.63
C PHE A 54 1.31 -6.08 -0.76
N PHE A 55 2.63 -6.11 -0.57
CA PHE A 55 3.41 -7.35 -0.67
C PHE A 55 3.05 -8.32 0.46
N GLY A 56 2.85 -7.84 1.69
CA GLY A 56 2.43 -8.67 2.82
C GLY A 56 1.12 -9.40 2.53
N TRP A 57 0.12 -8.70 1.99
CA TRP A 57 -1.15 -9.33 1.61
C TRP A 57 -1.02 -10.25 0.39
N LEU A 58 -0.21 -9.87 -0.59
CA LEU A 58 0.04 -10.69 -1.79
C LEU A 58 0.69 -12.04 -1.45
N PHE A 59 1.64 -12.04 -0.52
CA PHE A 59 2.38 -13.25 -0.12
C PHE A 59 1.70 -14.04 1.01
N LEU A 60 0.72 -13.47 1.71
CA LEU A 60 -0.02 -14.14 2.78
C LEU A 60 -0.51 -15.55 2.39
N PRO A 61 -1.14 -15.78 1.22
CA PRO A 61 -1.64 -17.11 0.85
C PRO A 61 -0.51 -18.11 0.57
N ILE A 62 0.66 -17.63 0.14
CA ILE A 62 1.84 -18.46 -0.11
C ILE A 62 2.42 -18.91 1.23
N ILE A 63 2.55 -17.98 2.19
CA ILE A 63 3.03 -18.27 3.55
C ILE A 63 2.10 -19.24 4.27
N LEU A 64 0.79 -19.04 4.19
CA LEU A 64 -0.20 -19.92 4.82
C LEU A 64 -0.21 -21.35 4.23
N ARG A 65 0.28 -21.54 3.01
CA ARG A 65 0.42 -22.87 2.37
C ARG A 65 1.75 -23.55 2.66
N SER A 66 2.73 -22.83 3.18
CA SER A 66 4.06 -23.38 3.50
C SER A 66 4.24 -23.84 4.95
N ILE A 67 3.18 -23.72 5.77
CA ILE A 67 3.09 -24.16 7.17
C ILE A 67 2.20 -25.39 7.20
#